data_AF-A0A3D4URV8-F1
#
_entry.id   AF-A0A3D4URV8-F1
#
_cell.length_a   1.000
_cell.length_b   1.000
_cell.length_c   1.000
_cell.angle_alpha   90.00
_cell.angle_beta   90.00
_cell.angle_gamma   90.00
#
_symmetry.space_group_name_H-M   'P 1'
#
loop_
_entity.id
_entity.type
_entity.pdbx_description
1 polymer ?
#
loop_
_entity_poly.entity_id
_entity_poly.type
_entity_poly.pdbx_seq_one_letter_code
_entity_poly.pdbx_strand_id
1 'polypeptide(L)'
;HLGANSSTTETDLQKILDQNFEFSAMLYEMCEMLEIKFQYASSASVYGTSRSFKESDFCKPLSPYAFSKYMFDCWLMNQNYSYQGFRYFNVYG
;
A
#
# COMPACT_ATOMS: atom_id res chain seq x y z
N HIS A 1 1.57 0.57 10.43
CA HIS A 1 0.41 1.24 9.81
C HIS A 1 -0.48 0.21 9.10
N LEU A 2 -1.70 0.01 9.60
CA LEU A 2 -2.68 -0.95 9.05
C LEU A 2 -3.95 -0.27 8.51
N GLY A 3 -4.10 1.05 8.71
CA GLY A 3 -5.30 1.78 8.29
C GLY A 3 -5.37 1.89 6.76
N ALA A 4 -6.56 1.71 6.21
CA ALA A 4 -6.87 2.00 4.82
C ALA A 4 -8.38 2.03 4.61
N ASN A 5 -8.84 2.83 3.67
CA ASN A 5 -10.15 2.66 3.05
C ASN A 5 -10.06 1.52 2.02
N SER A 6 -10.56 0.36 2.41
CA SER A 6 -10.62 -0.85 1.58
C SER A 6 -11.96 -1.03 0.87
N SER A 7 -12.78 0.01 0.80
CA SER A 7 -14.11 -0.08 0.18
C SER A 7 -14.00 -0.42 -1.30
N THR A 8 -14.62 -1.53 -1.70
CA THR A 8 -14.71 -1.96 -3.09
C THR A 8 -15.79 -1.22 -3.88
N THR A 9 -16.63 -0.44 -3.20
CA THR A 9 -17.74 0.32 -3.80
C THR A 9 -17.48 1.82 -3.80
N GLU A 10 -16.36 2.27 -3.24
CA GLU A 10 -15.97 3.68 -3.25
C GLU A 10 -15.52 4.08 -4.67
N THR A 11 -16.21 5.07 -5.23
CA THR A 11 -15.93 5.61 -6.57
C THR A 11 -15.11 6.89 -6.50
N ASP A 12 -15.02 7.51 -5.33
CA ASP A 12 -14.20 8.69 -5.11
C ASP A 12 -12.72 8.29 -5.02
N LEU A 13 -12.03 8.42 -6.15
CA LEU A 13 -10.60 8.14 -6.26
C LEU A 13 -9.76 9.07 -5.39
N GLN A 14 -10.14 10.34 -5.28
CA GLN A 14 -9.39 11.32 -4.50
C GLN A 14 -9.39 10.92 -3.04
N LYS A 15 -10.58 10.62 -2.50
CA LYS A 15 -10.73 10.15 -1.11
C LYS A 15 -9.91 8.89 -0.83
N ILE A 16 -9.85 7.96 -1.78
CA ILE A 16 -9.01 6.75 -1.63
C ILE A 16 -7.52 7.12 -1.59
N LEU A 17 -7.07 8.04 -2.46
CA LEU A 17 -5.67 8.47 -2.49
C LEU A 17 -5.29 9.25 -1.23
N ASP A 18 -6.11 10.20 -0.79
CA ASP A 18 -5.88 10.98 0.43
C ASP A 18 -5.68 10.04 1.64
N GLN A 19 -6.56 9.04 1.77
CA GLN A 19 -6.58 8.15 2.94
C GLN A 19 -5.54 7.03 2.87
N ASN A 20 -5.30 6.45 1.68
CA ASN A 20 -4.44 5.27 1.55
C ASN A 20 -3.01 5.61 1.13
N PHE A 21 -2.81 6.69 0.39
CA PHE A 21 -1.51 7.11 -0.11
C PHE A 21 -0.96 8.30 0.69
N GLU A 22 -1.61 9.46 0.64
CA GLU A 22 -1.07 10.70 1.22
C GLU A 22 -0.88 10.58 2.73
N PHE A 23 -1.89 10.09 3.44
CA PHE A 23 -1.80 9.85 4.88
C PHE A 23 -0.70 8.83 5.24
N SER A 24 -0.53 7.78 4.42
CA SER A 24 0.51 6.77 4.64
C SER A 24 1.92 7.33 4.43
N ALA A 25 2.09 8.18 3.40
CA ALA A 25 3.34 8.87 3.11
C ALA A 25 3.72 9.83 4.25
N MET A 26 2.76 10.63 4.72
CA MET A 26 2.95 11.49 5.90
C MET A 26 3.40 10.68 7.14
N LEU A 27 2.78 9.53 7.40
CA LEU A 27 3.20 8.67 8.52
C LEU A 27 4.62 8.12 8.34
N TYR A 28 5.00 7.75 7.12
CA TYR A 28 6.37 7.32 6.84
C TYR A 28 7.37 8.46 7.10
N GLU A 29 7.10 9.67 6.61
CA GLU A 29 7.95 10.84 6.81
C GLU A 29 8.10 11.16 8.31
N MET A 30 7.01 11.07 9.09
CA MET A 30 7.07 11.21 10.55
C MET A 30 7.94 10.14 11.20
N CYS A 31 7.84 8.89 10.75
CA CYS A 31 8.68 7.80 11.23
C CYS A 31 10.16 8.01 10.89
N GLU A 32 10.47 8.52 9.70
CA GLU A 32 11.83 8.91 9.31
C GLU A 32 12.37 10.01 10.21
N MET A 33 11.60 11.09 10.41
CA MET A 33 11.98 12.21 11.29
C MET A 33 12.25 11.79 12.74
N LEU A 34 11.51 10.81 13.23
CA LEU A 34 11.59 10.31 14.61
C LEU A 34 12.52 9.09 14.76
N GLU A 35 13.16 8.66 13.67
CA GLU A 35 14.01 7.47 13.63
C GLU A 35 13.29 6.19 14.12
N ILE A 36 12.01 6.02 13.74
CA ILE A 36 11.19 4.86 14.05
C ILE A 36 11.03 3.98 12.80
N LYS A 37 11.38 2.69 12.88
CA LYS A 37 11.17 1.72 11.79
C LYS A 37 9.70 1.67 11.36
N PHE A 38 9.45 1.87 10.07
CA PHE A 38 8.10 1.88 9.53
C PHE A 38 7.68 0.50 9.03
N GLN A 39 6.52 0.00 9.48
CA GLN A 39 5.95 -1.26 8.98
C GLN A 39 4.54 -0.99 8.49
N TYR A 40 4.15 -1.52 7.34
CA TYR A 40 2.83 -1.24 6.76
C TYR A 40 2.18 -2.44 6.08
N ALA A 41 0.84 -2.41 6.06
CA ALA A 41 0.03 -3.34 5.30
C ALA A 41 -0.16 -2.85 3.85
N SER A 42 0.39 -3.62 2.93
CA SER A 42 0.00 -3.65 1.53
C SER A 42 -1.05 -4.76 1.32
N SER A 43 -1.36 -5.10 0.07
CA SER A 43 -2.34 -6.12 -0.25
C SER A 43 -1.90 -6.98 -1.42
N ALA A 44 -2.22 -8.26 -1.39
CA ALA A 44 -2.05 -9.14 -2.55
C ALA A 44 -2.91 -8.72 -3.76
N SER A 45 -3.91 -7.85 -3.57
CA SER A 45 -4.71 -7.30 -4.67
C SER A 45 -3.89 -6.47 -5.66
N VAL A 46 -2.67 -6.04 -5.32
CA VAL A 46 -1.75 -5.34 -6.25
C VAL A 46 -1.37 -6.23 -7.43
N TYR A 47 -1.35 -7.55 -7.25
CA TYR A 47 -1.03 -8.50 -8.32
C TYR A 47 -2.14 -8.61 -9.37
N GLY A 48 -3.40 -8.35 -8.99
CA GLY A 48 -4.57 -8.38 -9.87
C GLY A 48 -4.70 -9.66 -10.70
N THR A 49 -4.55 -9.57 -12.02
CA THR A 49 -4.67 -10.72 -12.95
C THR A 49 -3.38 -11.53 -13.13
N SER A 50 -2.33 -11.25 -12.34
CA SER A 50 -1.09 -12.02 -12.41
C SER A 50 -1.32 -13.50 -12.10
N ARG A 51 -0.52 -14.37 -12.75
CA ARG A 51 -0.53 -15.83 -12.50
C ARG A 51 0.47 -16.26 -11.43
N SER A 52 1.30 -15.33 -10.96
CA SER A 52 2.28 -15.51 -9.91
C SER A 52 2.27 -14.31 -8.95
N PHE A 53 2.70 -14.54 -7.71
CA PHE A 53 2.61 -13.57 -6.63
C PHE A 53 3.96 -13.27 -5.98
N LYS A 54 5.05 -13.37 -6.76
CA LYS A 54 6.38 -13.01 -6.25
C LYS A 54 6.47 -11.49 -6.14
N GLU A 55 7.19 -11.00 -5.15
CA GLU A 55 7.35 -9.57 -4.92
C GLU A 55 8.02 -8.85 -6.11
N SER A 56 8.83 -9.59 -6.88
CA SER A 56 9.46 -9.15 -8.13
C SER A 56 8.55 -9.12 -9.34
N ASP A 57 7.33 -9.65 -9.25
CA ASP A 57 6.42 -9.76 -10.39
C ASP A 57 5.76 -8.40 -10.70
N PHE A 58 5.46 -8.20 -11.98
CA PHE A 58 4.75 -7.00 -12.41
C PHE A 58 3.31 -7.00 -11.86
N CYS A 59 2.98 -5.93 -11.14
CA CYS A 59 1.67 -5.76 -10.51
C CYS A 59 0.66 -5.15 -11.49
N LYS A 60 -0.58 -5.65 -11.46
CA LYS A 60 -1.68 -5.24 -12.34
C LYS A 60 -2.95 -4.96 -11.53
N PRO A 61 -2.96 -3.95 -10.64
CA PRO A 61 -4.10 -3.67 -9.77
C PRO A 61 -5.38 -3.43 -10.57
N LEU A 62 -6.50 -4.00 -10.10
CA LEU A 62 -7.79 -3.96 -10.80
C LEU A 62 -8.85 -3.09 -10.10
N SER A 63 -8.50 -2.45 -8.98
CA SER A 63 -9.39 -1.58 -8.23
C SER A 63 -8.65 -0.34 -7.75
N PRO A 64 -9.37 0.78 -7.49
CA PRO A 64 -8.78 1.98 -6.90
C PRO A 64 -8.03 1.71 -5.60
N TYR A 65 -8.59 0.87 -4.73
CA TYR A 65 -7.91 0.42 -3.52
C TYR A 65 -6.58 -0.28 -3.83
N ALA A 66 -6.59 -1.29 -4.71
CA ALA A 66 -5.37 -2.02 -5.08
C ALA A 66 -4.34 -1.09 -5.72
N PHE A 67 -4.80 -0.14 -6.53
CA PHE A 67 -3.94 0.87 -7.14
C PHE A 67 -3.30 1.77 -6.09
N SER A 68 -4.05 2.24 -5.10
CA SER A 68 -3.50 3.06 -4.01
C SER A 68 -2.41 2.33 -3.20
N LYS A 69 -2.58 1.04 -2.93
CA LYS A 69 -1.56 0.21 -2.27
C LYS A 69 -0.33 0.03 -3.15
N TYR A 70 -0.52 -0.25 -4.44
CA TYR A 70 0.58 -0.38 -5.39
C TYR A 70 1.37 0.94 -5.56
N MET A 71 0.68 2.08 -5.65
CA MET A 71 1.32 3.39 -5.68
C MET A 71 2.19 3.63 -4.45
N PHE A 72 1.68 3.28 -3.26
CA PHE A 72 2.43 3.43 -2.02
C PHE A 72 3.66 2.52 -1.97
N ASP A 73 3.53 1.24 -2.39
CA ASP A 73 4.67 0.32 -2.53
C ASP A 73 5.75 0.92 -3.43
N CYS A 74 5.38 1.43 -4.62
CA CYS A 74 6.31 2.04 -5.57
C CYS A 74 6.93 3.34 -5.04
N TRP A 75 6.17 4.16 -4.33
CA TRP A 75 6.68 5.39 -3.74
C TRP A 75 7.74 5.10 -2.68
N LEU A 76 7.53 4.09 -1.83
CA LEU A 76 8.50 3.65 -0.82
C LEU A 76 9.81 3.11 -1.41
N MET A 77 9.80 2.55 -2.62
CA MET A 77 11.03 2.09 -3.29
C MET A 77 12.02 3.23 -3.56
N ASN A 78 11.57 4.49 -3.58
CA ASN A 78 12.41 5.66 -3.76
C ASN A 78 12.84 6.31 -2.43
N GLN A 79 12.47 5.73 -1.30
CA GLN A 79 12.79 6.26 0.02
C GLN A 79 13.96 5.50 0.66
N ASN A 80 14.78 6.20 1.46
CA ASN A 80 16.02 5.66 2.02
C ASN A 80 15.90 5.16 3.46
N TYR A 81 14.89 5.60 4.21
CA TYR A 81 14.69 5.20 5.59
C TYR A 81 14.07 3.80 5.70
N SER A 82 14.32 3.12 6.81
CA SER A 82 13.96 1.70 6.97
C SER A 82 12.44 1.49 6.99
N TYR A 83 11.95 0.66 6.05
CA TYR A 83 10.57 0.20 6.02
C TYR A 83 10.44 -1.32 5.77
N GLN A 84 9.30 -1.88 6.16
CA GLN A 84 8.88 -3.23 5.80
C GLN A 84 7.41 -3.23 5.36
N GLY A 85 7.17 -3.67 4.12
CA GLY A 85 5.82 -3.87 3.59
C GLY A 85 5.39 -5.33 3.69
N PHE A 86 4.09 -5.54 3.93
CA PHE A 86 3.47 -6.86 3.95
C PHE A 86 2.28 -6.89 2.99
N ARG A 87 2.36 -7.68 1.90
CA ARG A 87 1.24 -7.89 0.98
C ARG A 87 0.34 -9.00 1.52
N TYR A 88 -0.69 -8.62 2.27
CA TYR A 88 -1.60 -9.61 2.85
C TYR A 88 -2.51 -10.26 1.81
N PHE A 89 -2.65 -11.58 1.92
CA PHE A 89 -3.65 -12.38 1.21
C PHE A 89 -4.83 -12.59 2.14
N ASN A 90 -6.05 -12.54 1.58
CA ASN A 90 -7.35 -12.81 2.24
C ASN A 90 -7.24 -13.28 3.69
N VAL A 91 -7.20 -12.31 4.61
CA VAL A 91 -7.04 -12.56 6.05
C VAL A 91 -8.42 -12.88 6.63
N TYR A 92 -8.47 -13.88 7.51
CA TYR A 92 -9.68 -14.32 8.21
C TYR A 92 -9.42 -14.41 9.72
N GLY A 93 -10.48 -14.32 10.52
CA GLY A 93 -10.44 -14.37 11.98
C GLY A 93 -11.79 -14.01 12.58
#